data_AF-A0A969DJF0-F1
#
_entry.id   AF-A0A969DJF0-F1
#
_cell.length_a   1.000
_cell.length_b   1.000
_cell.length_c   1.000
_cell.angle_alpha   90.00
_cell.angle_beta   90.00
_cell.angle_gamma   90.00
#
_symmetry.space_group_name_H-M   'P 1'
#
loop_
_entity.id
_entity.type
_entity.pdbx_description
1 polymer ?
#
loop_
_entity_poly.entity_id
_entity_poly.type
_entity_poly.pdbx_seq_one_letter_code
_entity_poly.pdbx_strand_id
1 'polypeptide(L)'
;MSDALAPKAFIQELLGRIEARRTFGGHPLWLEIADGKLDREQLKLFSVQFFLQVREFPRAVSAMHANCPFPKERRDLAESVYEEETGRLSGCNQPHPELFIRFGEAVGLRRDEMVEGRPLPATQEGAVVVQVAPVGREGVARESRLPLAPAQEFAHEGRMLHP
;
A
#
# COMPACT_ATOMS: atom_id res chain seq x y z
N MET A 1 28.84 -15.89 -16.35
CA MET A 1 27.73 -14.93 -16.53
C MET A 1 26.46 -15.77 -16.63
N SER A 2 25.44 -15.50 -15.82
CA SER A 2 24.16 -16.19 -16.00
C SER A 2 23.61 -15.77 -17.36
N ASP A 3 23.32 -16.71 -18.25
CA ASP A 3 22.63 -16.40 -19.49
C ASP A 3 21.27 -15.76 -19.15
N ALA A 4 20.94 -14.67 -19.84
CA ALA A 4 19.66 -14.00 -19.63
C ALA A 4 18.52 -14.90 -20.12
N LEU A 5 17.51 -15.09 -19.28
CA LEU A 5 16.34 -15.89 -19.61
C LEU A 5 15.54 -15.25 -20.74
N ALA A 6 14.98 -16.07 -21.62
CA ALA A 6 13.97 -15.60 -22.58
C ALA A 6 12.77 -14.99 -21.82
N PRO A 7 12.08 -13.96 -22.36
CA PRO A 7 11.05 -13.23 -21.63
C PRO A 7 9.97 -14.11 -20.98
N LYS A 8 9.48 -15.12 -21.70
CA LYS A 8 8.49 -16.06 -21.17
C LYS A 8 9.05 -16.87 -19.99
N ALA A 9 10.28 -17.37 -20.10
CA ALA A 9 10.92 -18.14 -19.04
C ALA A 9 11.18 -17.27 -17.80
N PHE A 10 11.62 -16.02 -18.00
CA PHE A 10 11.77 -15.04 -16.93
C PHE A 10 10.45 -14.78 -16.19
N ILE A 11 9.36 -14.52 -16.94
CA ILE A 11 8.04 -14.28 -16.34
C ILE A 11 7.58 -15.50 -15.52
N GLN A 12 7.71 -16.70 -16.06
CA GLN A 12 7.31 -17.92 -15.35
C GLN A 12 8.12 -18.14 -14.07
N GLU A 13 9.43 -17.91 -14.11
CA GLU A 13 10.27 -18.00 -12.92
C GLU A 13 9.90 -16.93 -11.88
N LEU A 14 9.66 -15.69 -12.31
CA LEU A 14 9.25 -14.61 -11.43
C LEU A 14 7.91 -14.92 -10.75
N LEU A 15 6.93 -15.40 -11.51
CA LEU A 15 5.62 -15.82 -10.98
C LEU A 15 5.78 -16.94 -9.96
N GLY A 16 6.57 -17.98 -10.26
CA GLY A 16 6.83 -19.07 -9.31
C GLY A 16 7.48 -18.59 -8.01
N ARG A 17 8.39 -17.62 -8.08
CA ARG A 17 9.00 -17.00 -6.88
C ARG A 17 8.01 -16.17 -6.07
N ILE A 18 7.06 -15.50 -6.73
CA ILE A 18 6.00 -14.72 -6.08
C ILE A 18 5.02 -15.67 -5.38
N GLU A 19 4.54 -16.70 -6.08
CA GLU A 19 3.58 -17.68 -5.57
C GLU A 19 4.13 -18.55 -4.44
N ALA A 20 5.44 -18.81 -4.42
CA ALA A 20 6.10 -19.49 -3.31
C ALA A 20 6.11 -18.67 -2.00
N ARG A 21 5.77 -17.38 -2.05
CA ARG A 21 5.61 -16.51 -0.89
C ARG A 21 4.13 -16.37 -0.53
N ARG A 22 3.86 -15.77 0.64
CA ARG A 22 2.49 -15.35 0.99
C ARG A 22 2.11 -14.16 0.12
N THR A 23 1.49 -14.43 -1.02
CA THR A 23 0.94 -13.40 -1.90
C THR A 23 -0.30 -12.78 -1.29
N PHE A 24 -0.65 -11.60 -1.77
CA PHE A 24 -1.87 -10.89 -1.38
C PHE A 24 -3.10 -11.81 -1.42
N GLY A 25 -3.39 -12.45 -2.56
CA GLY A 25 -4.59 -13.29 -2.69
C GLY A 25 -4.57 -14.60 -1.89
N GLY A 26 -3.39 -15.06 -1.43
CA GLY A 26 -3.24 -16.33 -0.71
C GLY A 26 -3.04 -16.17 0.81
N HIS A 27 -2.97 -14.95 1.34
CA HIS A 27 -2.70 -14.76 2.75
C HIS A 27 -3.96 -15.07 3.60
N PRO A 28 -3.84 -15.78 4.74
CA PRO A 28 -5.00 -16.17 5.58
C PRO A 28 -5.92 -15.01 5.95
N LEU A 29 -5.36 -13.83 6.25
CA LEU A 29 -6.13 -12.61 6.53
C LEU A 29 -7.18 -12.29 5.45
N TRP A 30 -6.84 -12.42 4.16
CA TRP A 30 -7.78 -12.12 3.07
C TRP A 30 -8.89 -13.15 2.97
N LEU A 31 -8.57 -14.41 3.22
CA LEU A 31 -9.55 -15.49 3.27
C LEU A 31 -10.49 -15.30 4.47
N GLU A 32 -9.97 -14.93 5.63
CA GLU A 32 -10.78 -14.67 6.82
C GLU A 32 -11.68 -13.43 6.67
N ILE A 33 -11.21 -12.38 5.99
CA ILE A 33 -12.05 -11.22 5.62
C ILE A 33 -13.16 -11.67 4.68
N ALA A 34 -12.83 -12.41 3.62
CA ALA A 34 -13.81 -12.90 2.64
C ALA A 34 -14.86 -13.83 3.26
N ASP A 35 -14.45 -14.66 4.23
CA ASP A 35 -15.31 -15.57 4.97
C ASP A 35 -16.08 -14.90 6.12
N GLY A 36 -15.86 -13.60 6.38
CA GLY A 36 -16.50 -12.86 7.46
C GLY A 36 -16.11 -13.33 8.87
N LYS A 37 -14.90 -13.87 9.03
CA LYS A 37 -14.39 -14.45 10.29
C LYS A 37 -13.75 -13.43 11.23
N LEU A 38 -13.37 -12.25 10.73
CA LEU A 38 -12.81 -11.19 11.56
C LEU A 38 -13.90 -10.63 12.49
N ASP A 39 -13.53 -10.44 13.74
CA ASP A 39 -14.34 -9.62 14.64
C ASP A 39 -14.27 -8.13 14.25
N ARG A 40 -15.14 -7.33 14.87
CA ARG A 40 -15.26 -5.91 14.53
C ARG A 40 -13.97 -5.13 14.82
N GLU A 41 -13.26 -5.42 15.91
CA GLU A 41 -12.04 -4.70 16.28
C GLU A 41 -10.88 -5.06 15.36
N GLN A 42 -10.79 -6.33 14.96
CA GLN A 42 -9.84 -6.78 13.93
C GLN A 42 -10.11 -6.08 12.58
N LEU A 43 -11.38 -5.97 12.18
CA LEU A 43 -11.75 -5.32 10.92
C LEU A 43 -11.47 -3.81 10.95
N LYS A 44 -11.67 -3.15 12.10
CA LYS A 44 -11.26 -1.74 12.30
C LYS A 44 -9.76 -1.58 12.16
N LEU A 45 -8.96 -2.42 12.83
CA LEU A 45 -7.50 -2.37 12.72
C LEU A 45 -7.05 -2.57 11.27
N PHE A 46 -7.59 -3.58 10.59
CA PHE A 46 -7.33 -3.81 9.17
C PHE A 46 -7.67 -2.57 8.32
N SER A 47 -8.83 -1.96 8.55
CA SER A 47 -9.29 -0.79 7.79
C SER A 47 -8.30 0.36 7.89
N VAL A 48 -7.85 0.70 9.11
CA VAL A 48 -6.87 1.77 9.31
C VAL A 48 -5.55 1.44 8.61
N GLN A 49 -5.03 0.23 8.79
CA GLN A 49 -3.73 -0.15 8.23
C GLN A 49 -3.74 -0.26 6.70
N PHE A 50 -4.82 -0.80 6.13
CA PHE A 50 -4.98 -0.95 4.69
C PHE A 50 -5.26 0.39 4.00
N PHE A 51 -6.00 1.29 4.65
CA PHE A 51 -6.27 2.62 4.12
C PHE A 51 -4.99 3.40 3.80
N LEU A 52 -3.91 3.19 4.57
CA LEU A 52 -2.64 3.87 4.32
C LEU A 52 -2.12 3.62 2.90
N GLN A 53 -2.20 2.40 2.39
CA GLN A 53 -1.82 2.13 1.01
C GLN A 53 -2.87 2.60 0.00
N VAL A 54 -4.16 2.51 0.32
CA VAL A 54 -5.26 2.95 -0.58
C VAL A 54 -5.14 4.44 -0.87
N ARG A 55 -4.84 5.25 0.15
CA ARG A 55 -4.63 6.70 -0.02
C ARG A 55 -3.41 7.03 -0.87
N GLU A 56 -2.33 6.26 -0.76
CA GLU A 56 -1.08 6.55 -1.44
C GLU A 56 -1.03 5.97 -2.87
N PHE A 57 -1.83 4.94 -3.16
CA PHE A 57 -1.86 4.25 -4.44
C PHE A 57 -2.06 5.17 -5.67
N PRO A 58 -3.00 6.14 -5.69
CA PRO A 58 -3.18 7.05 -6.83
C PRO A 58 -1.90 7.86 -7.15
N ARG A 59 -1.15 8.23 -6.10
CA ARG A 59 0.14 8.95 -6.24
C ARG A 59 1.23 8.03 -6.78
N ALA A 60 1.27 6.77 -6.37
CA ALA A 60 2.15 5.75 -6.94
C ALA A 60 1.94 5.62 -8.45
N VAL A 61 0.68 5.43 -8.86
CA VAL A 61 0.30 5.25 -10.27
C VAL A 61 0.64 6.51 -11.07
N SER A 62 0.43 7.69 -10.50
CA SER A 62 0.83 8.97 -11.12
C SER A 62 2.33 9.05 -11.40
N ALA A 63 3.17 8.57 -10.48
CA ALA A 63 4.61 8.52 -10.68
C ALA A 63 5.02 7.49 -11.74
N MET A 64 4.39 6.31 -11.74
CA MET A 64 4.59 5.30 -12.79
C MET A 64 4.19 5.85 -14.16
N HIS A 65 3.05 6.53 -14.24
CA HIS A 65 2.55 7.18 -15.45
C HIS A 65 3.56 8.19 -16.01
N ALA A 66 4.06 9.09 -15.16
CA ALA A 66 5.01 10.13 -15.56
C ALA A 66 6.34 9.56 -16.08
N ASN A 67 6.79 8.42 -15.54
CA ASN A 67 8.05 7.79 -15.91
C ASN A 67 7.92 6.71 -17.00
N CYS A 68 6.70 6.38 -17.45
CA CYS A 68 6.48 5.29 -18.41
C CYS A 68 6.84 5.71 -19.85
N PRO A 69 7.88 5.11 -20.48
CA PRO A 69 8.28 5.47 -21.84
C PRO A 69 7.34 4.89 -22.89
N PHE A 70 6.57 3.84 -22.54
CA PHE A 70 5.75 3.09 -23.49
C PHE A 70 4.35 3.71 -23.62
N PRO A 71 3.95 4.21 -24.81
CA PRO A 71 2.72 5.00 -24.94
C PRO A 71 1.42 4.25 -24.65
N LYS A 72 1.37 2.93 -24.87
CA LYS A 72 0.17 2.15 -24.59
C LYS A 72 -0.02 2.02 -23.07
N GLU A 73 1.00 1.55 -22.38
CA GLU A 73 1.02 1.35 -20.94
C GLU A 73 0.82 2.67 -20.19
N ARG A 74 1.37 3.78 -20.71
CA ARG A 74 1.12 5.11 -20.17
C ARG A 74 -0.37 5.51 -20.26
N ARG A 75 -1.10 5.15 -21.33
CA ARG A 75 -2.55 5.38 -21.38
C ARG A 75 -3.30 4.55 -20.35
N ASP A 76 -2.95 3.27 -20.22
CA ASP A 76 -3.56 2.36 -19.23
C ASP A 76 -3.35 2.89 -17.79
N LEU A 77 -2.16 3.45 -17.50
CA LEU A 77 -1.86 4.10 -16.22
C LEU A 77 -2.65 5.41 -16.03
N ALA A 78 -2.86 6.20 -17.08
CA ALA A 78 -3.65 7.42 -17.00
C ALA A 78 -5.14 7.12 -16.68
N GLU A 79 -5.69 6.06 -17.27
CA GLU A 79 -7.04 5.57 -16.94
C GLU A 79 -7.12 5.10 -15.48
N SER A 80 -6.07 4.43 -14.99
CA SER A 80 -5.98 4.02 -13.59
C SER A 80 -5.98 5.23 -12.65
N VAL A 81 -5.16 6.26 -12.91
CA VAL A 81 -5.20 7.50 -12.10
C VAL A 81 -6.58 8.15 -12.13
N TYR A 82 -7.19 8.25 -13.30
CA TYR A 82 -8.53 8.83 -13.43
C TYR A 82 -9.58 8.04 -12.64
N GLU A 83 -9.53 6.71 -12.69
CA GLU A 83 -10.45 5.85 -11.95
C GLU A 83 -10.25 5.96 -10.43
N GLU A 84 -9.02 5.87 -9.95
CA GLU A 84 -8.72 5.94 -8.51
C GLU A 84 -9.18 7.28 -7.89
N GLU A 85 -9.04 8.38 -8.63
CA GLU A 85 -9.38 9.74 -8.18
C GLU A 85 -10.87 10.08 -8.36
N THR A 86 -11.62 9.34 -9.20
CA THR A 86 -12.99 9.76 -9.57
C THR A 86 -14.05 8.67 -9.49
N GLY A 87 -13.67 7.40 -9.63
CA GLY A 87 -14.57 6.26 -9.67
C GLY A 87 -15.49 6.21 -10.89
N ARG A 88 -15.15 6.94 -11.96
CA ARG A 88 -16.04 7.16 -13.12
C ARG A 88 -16.08 5.98 -14.07
N LEU A 89 -15.01 5.20 -14.19
CA LEU A 89 -14.97 4.02 -15.06
C LEU A 89 -15.71 2.83 -14.42
N SER A 90 -15.57 2.64 -13.11
CA SER A 90 -16.34 1.61 -12.38
C SER A 90 -17.80 2.01 -12.12
N GLY A 91 -18.14 3.30 -12.25
CA GLY A 91 -19.47 3.84 -12.00
C GLY A 91 -19.81 4.06 -10.53
N CYS A 92 -18.84 3.89 -9.61
CA CYS A 92 -19.03 4.22 -8.20
C CYS A 92 -19.08 5.74 -7.95
N ASN A 93 -18.61 6.55 -8.90
CA ASN A 93 -18.65 8.03 -8.90
C ASN A 93 -18.06 8.66 -7.63
N GLN A 94 -17.09 7.99 -7.00
CA GLN A 94 -16.33 8.51 -5.86
C GLN A 94 -14.86 8.07 -5.98
N PRO A 95 -13.90 8.88 -5.48
CA PRO A 95 -12.52 8.44 -5.33
C PRO A 95 -12.46 7.17 -4.49
N HIS A 96 -11.58 6.23 -4.85
CA HIS A 96 -11.42 4.97 -4.13
C HIS A 96 -11.01 5.17 -2.65
N PRO A 97 -10.14 6.13 -2.29
CA PRO A 97 -9.89 6.46 -0.89
C PRO A 97 -11.15 6.89 -0.13
N GLU A 98 -12.07 7.62 -0.77
CA GLU A 98 -13.34 8.01 -0.14
C GLU A 98 -14.22 6.79 0.13
N LEU A 99 -14.34 5.89 -0.84
CA LEU A 99 -15.09 4.64 -0.67
C LEU A 99 -14.53 3.81 0.49
N PHE A 100 -13.21 3.77 0.64
CA PHE A 100 -12.58 3.01 1.71
C PHE A 100 -12.76 3.68 3.10
N ILE A 101 -12.82 5.01 3.16
CA ILE A 101 -13.21 5.72 4.39
C ILE A 101 -14.65 5.36 4.78
N ARG A 102 -15.58 5.34 3.83
CA ARG A 102 -16.99 4.96 4.09
C ARG A 102 -17.11 3.51 4.58
N PHE A 103 -16.25 2.62 4.08
CA PHE A 103 -16.11 1.27 4.64
C PHE A 103 -15.64 1.30 6.10
N GLY A 104 -14.61 2.09 6.41
CA GLY A 104 -14.15 2.35 7.78
C GLY A 104 -15.27 2.85 8.71
N GLU A 105 -16.07 3.81 8.25
CA GLU A 105 -17.20 4.35 9.00
C GLU A 105 -18.27 3.28 9.25
N ALA A 106 -18.57 2.44 8.27
CA ALA A 106 -19.53 1.34 8.40
C ALA A 106 -19.09 0.27 9.41
N VAL A 107 -17.78 0.06 9.58
CA VAL A 107 -17.24 -0.85 10.62
C VAL A 107 -17.15 -0.19 12.00
N GLY A 108 -17.39 1.12 12.09
CA GLY A 108 -17.51 1.90 13.32
C GLY A 108 -16.29 2.73 13.68
N LEU A 109 -15.44 3.08 12.70
CA LEU A 109 -14.38 4.07 12.86
C LEU A 109 -14.90 5.47 12.61
N ARG A 110 -14.32 6.45 13.30
CA ARG A 110 -14.44 7.84 12.88
C ARG A 110 -13.47 8.11 11.73
N ARG A 111 -13.83 9.10 10.92
CA ARG A 111 -13.01 9.52 9.78
C ARG A 111 -11.59 9.93 10.16
N ASP A 112 -11.41 10.61 11.29
CA ASP A 112 -10.08 11.01 11.80
C ASP A 112 -9.22 9.80 12.14
N GLU A 113 -9.80 8.70 12.61
CA GLU A 113 -9.06 7.46 12.91
C GLU A 113 -8.49 6.80 11.65
N MET A 114 -9.17 6.97 10.51
CA MET A 114 -8.68 6.52 9.20
C MET A 114 -7.61 7.47 8.66
N VAL A 115 -7.93 8.77 8.57
CA VAL A 115 -7.05 9.77 7.95
C VAL A 115 -5.75 9.96 8.74
N GLU A 116 -5.83 10.04 10.06
CA GLU A 116 -4.67 10.22 10.95
C GLU A 116 -4.07 8.88 11.43
N GLY A 117 -4.53 7.77 10.85
CA GLY A 117 -4.04 6.42 11.14
C GLY A 117 -2.52 6.34 11.01
N ARG A 118 -1.87 5.76 12.02
CA ARG A 118 -0.42 5.54 12.01
C ARG A 118 -0.11 4.10 11.63
N PRO A 119 0.94 3.87 10.83
CA PRO A 119 1.32 2.51 10.48
C PRO A 119 1.81 1.76 11.71
N LEU A 120 1.43 0.49 11.83
CA LEU A 120 2.13 -0.47 12.67
C LEU A 120 3.55 -0.70 12.12
N PRO A 121 4.50 -1.21 12.94
CA PRO A 121 5.84 -1.52 12.45
C PRO A 121 5.86 -2.36 11.16
N ALA A 122 5.04 -3.42 11.10
CA ALA A 122 4.91 -4.26 9.90
C ALA A 122 4.34 -3.51 8.68
N THR A 123 3.41 -2.58 8.91
CA THR A 123 2.84 -1.74 7.84
C THR A 123 3.84 -0.71 7.35
N GLN A 124 4.65 -0.15 8.25
CA GLN A 124 5.69 0.81 7.92
C GLN A 124 6.78 0.18 7.05
N GLU A 125 7.18 -1.06 7.35
CA GLU A 125 8.12 -1.84 6.54
C GLU A 125 7.55 -2.16 5.14
N GLY A 126 6.25 -2.45 5.04
CA GLY A 126 5.58 -2.70 3.75
C GLY A 126 5.29 -1.43 2.93
N ALA A 127 5.10 -0.28 3.59
CA ALA A 127 4.75 1.01 2.97
C ALA A 127 5.89 1.65 2.15
N VAL A 128 7.09 1.07 2.17
CA VAL A 128 8.28 1.56 1.44
C VAL A 128 8.06 1.59 -0.09
N VAL A 129 7.08 0.85 -0.63
CA VAL A 129 6.89 0.74 -2.09
C VAL A 129 6.15 1.93 -2.72
N VAL A 130 5.55 2.84 -1.93
CA VAL A 130 4.79 4.00 -2.47
C VAL A 130 5.33 5.35 -1.99
N GLN A 131 6.57 5.42 -1.49
CA GLN A 131 7.23 6.72 -1.44
C GLN A 131 7.77 7.04 -2.83
N VAL A 132 6.96 7.72 -3.64
CA VAL A 132 7.41 8.40 -4.85
C VAL A 132 8.49 9.39 -4.41
N ALA A 133 9.77 9.05 -4.64
CA ALA A 133 10.86 9.98 -4.43
C ALA A 133 10.52 11.28 -5.18
N PRO A 134 10.70 12.46 -4.56
CA PRO A 134 10.43 13.72 -5.25
C PRO A 134 11.24 13.74 -6.54
N VAL A 135 10.57 14.01 -7.67
CA VAL A 135 11.24 14.21 -8.96
C VAL A 135 12.10 15.45 -8.80
N GLY A 136 13.38 15.25 -8.48
CA GLY A 136 14.37 16.31 -8.54
C GLY A 136 14.43 16.86 -9.95
N ARG A 137 14.74 18.16 -10.10
CA ARG A 137 14.82 18.89 -11.38
C ARG A 137 15.83 18.32 -12.40
N GLU A 138 16.51 17.22 -12.08
CA GLU A 138 17.40 16.51 -12.98
C GLU A 138 16.88 15.06 -13.07
N GLY A 139 16.36 14.70 -14.24
CA GLY A 139 15.67 13.43 -14.52
C GLY A 139 16.57 12.20 -14.50
N VAL A 140 17.19 11.91 -13.37
CA VAL A 140 17.87 10.66 -13.07
C VAL A 140 17.31 10.11 -11.77
N ALA A 141 16.64 8.95 -11.85
CA ALA A 141 16.27 8.18 -10.68
C ALA A 141 17.54 7.83 -9.89
N ARG A 142 17.81 8.56 -8.81
CA ARG A 142 18.80 8.17 -7.81
C ARG A 142 18.07 7.34 -6.76
N GLU A 143 18.57 6.14 -6.50
CA GLU A 143 18.22 5.37 -5.32
C GLU A 143 18.70 6.18 -4.09
N SER A 144 17.81 6.95 -3.47
CA SER A 144 18.13 7.73 -2.29
C SER A 144 17.92 6.89 -1.04
N ARG A 145 19.00 6.26 -0.54
CA ARG A 145 19.09 5.93 0.88
C ARG A 145 19.34 7.23 1.66
N LEU A 146 18.29 7.87 2.15
CA LEU A 146 18.42 8.84 3.24
C LEU A 146 18.24 8.10 4.58
N PRO A 147 18.91 8.53 5.66
CA PRO A 147 19.00 7.76 6.88
C PRO A 147 17.64 7.73 7.57
N LEU A 148 17.25 6.53 7.99
CA LEU A 148 16.18 6.33 8.96
C LEU A 148 16.56 7.13 10.22
N ALA A 149 15.81 8.19 10.51
CA ALA A 149 15.89 8.81 11.83
C ALA A 149 15.44 7.75 12.86
N PRO A 150 16.22 7.47 13.91
CA PRO A 150 15.84 6.48 14.90
C PRO A 150 14.56 6.96 15.60
N ALA A 151 13.57 6.08 15.67
CA ALA A 151 12.41 6.26 16.53
C ALA A 151 12.93 6.47 17.97
N GLN A 152 12.57 7.59 18.58
CA GLN A 152 12.90 7.84 19.98
C GLN A 152 12.24 6.77 20.86
N GLU A 153 13.06 5.98 21.55
CA GLU A 153 12.65 5.06 22.62
C GLU A 153 11.94 5.82 23.73
N PHE A 154 10.65 5.54 23.94
CA PHE A 154 10.03 5.72 25.25
C PHE A 154 10.10 4.39 25.99
N ALA A 155 11.16 4.25 26.80
CA ALA A 155 11.28 3.20 27.79
C ALA A 155 10.25 3.44 28.92
N HIS A 156 9.22 2.61 28.98
CA HIS A 156 8.47 2.38 30.21
C HIS A 156 9.27 1.39 31.06
N GLU A 157 9.95 1.86 32.11
CA GLU A 157 10.29 1.01 33.25
C GLU A 157 9.38 1.37 34.42
N GLY A 158 8.40 0.50 34.66
CA GLY A 158 7.76 0.39 35.96
C GLY A 158 8.71 -0.32 36.92
N ARG A 159 9.02 0.31 38.05
CA ARG A 159 9.46 -0.40 39.25
C ARG A 159 8.40 -0.25 40.32
N MET A 160 7.82 -1.40 40.67
CA MET A 160 7.14 -1.64 41.95
C MET A 160 8.02 -1.15 43.10
N LEU A 161 7.37 -0.63 44.15
CA LEU A 161 7.68 -0.92 45.56
C LEU A 161 6.56 -0.29 46.42
N HIS A 162 5.68 -1.15 46.94
CA HIS A 162 4.98 -0.97 48.22
C HIS A 162 5.95 -1.36 49.36
N PRO A 163 5.75 -0.97 50.63
CA PRO A 163 4.49 -0.72 51.33
C PRO A 163 4.11 0.75 51.47
#